data_AF-A0AA38LCA6-F1
#
_entry.id   AF-A0AA38LCA6-F1
#
_cell.length_a   1.000
_cell.length_b   1.000
_cell.length_c   1.000
_cell.angle_alpha   90.00
_cell.angle_beta   90.00
_cell.angle_gamma   90.00
#
_symmetry.space_group_name_H-M   'P 1'
#
loop_
_entity.id
_entity.type
_entity.pdbx_description
1 polymer ?
#
loop_
_entity_poly.entity_id
_entity_poly.type
_entity_poly.pdbx_seq_one_letter_code
_entity_poly.pdbx_strand_id
1 'polypeptide(L)'
;MASLVRSAMKAIKEKGISNLWREAKQEGFLDAIVDGNLMATKIHNIGATLVGVDRFGNKYYEKLENTQFGRHRWVEYGDKKRYNASMVPPEWHGWLHHITDHTPEQVLIWVCILVHLACISTRSWPISLDWV
;
A
#
# COMPACT_ATOMS: atom_id res chain seq x y z
N MET A 1 41.56 -8.63 13.25
CA MET A 1 40.41 -7.72 13.44
C MET A 1 40.58 -6.34 12.82
N ALA A 2 41.69 -5.62 13.06
CA ALA A 2 41.86 -4.23 12.57
C ALA A 2 42.04 -4.08 11.04
N SER A 3 42.55 -5.08 10.32
CA SER A 3 42.71 -5.06 8.87
C SER A 3 41.37 -5.16 8.11
N LEU A 4 40.45 -5.98 8.61
CA LEU A 4 39.10 -6.13 8.08
C LEU A 4 38.27 -4.85 8.28
N VAL A 5 38.39 -4.21 9.45
CA VAL A 5 37.71 -2.93 9.74
C VAL A 5 38.22 -1.83 8.81
N ARG A 6 39.53 -1.74 8.58
CA ARG A 6 40.10 -0.75 7.66
C ARG A 6 39.73 -1.00 6.20
N SER A 7 39.69 -2.27 5.78
CA SER A 7 39.27 -2.64 4.43
C SER A 7 37.78 -2.39 4.20
N ALA A 8 36.93 -2.69 5.19
CA ALA A 8 35.51 -2.37 5.19
C ALA A 8 35.24 -0.86 5.18
N MET A 9 35.94 -0.09 6.01
CA MET A 9 35.84 1.38 6.00
C MET A 9 36.30 1.99 4.67
N LYS A 10 37.33 1.41 4.04
CA LYS A 10 37.79 1.86 2.72
C LYS A 10 36.76 1.55 1.63
N ALA A 11 36.12 0.38 1.68
CA ALA A 11 35.02 0.01 0.78
C ALA A 11 33.77 0.90 0.96
N ILE A 12 33.43 1.29 2.20
CA ILE A 12 32.33 2.23 2.48
C ILE A 12 32.66 3.64 1.97
N LYS A 13 33.92 4.06 2.10
CA LYS A 13 34.41 5.35 1.57
C LYS A 13 34.42 5.38 0.04
N GLU A 14 34.80 4.27 -0.61
CA GLU A 14 34.88 4.13 -2.08
C GLU A 14 33.51 3.93 -2.74
N LYS A 15 32.56 3.24 -2.10
CA LYS A 15 31.15 3.23 -2.54
C LYS A 15 30.48 4.61 -2.41
N GLY A 16 31.14 5.53 -1.70
CA GLY A 16 30.75 6.92 -1.57
C GLY A 16 29.62 7.08 -0.57
N ILE A 17 29.89 7.83 0.51
CA ILE A 17 28.86 8.40 1.38
C ILE A 17 27.78 9.09 0.55
N SER A 18 28.12 9.67 -0.61
CA SER A 18 27.19 10.28 -1.54
C SER A 18 26.11 9.33 -2.08
N ASN A 19 26.45 8.08 -2.40
CA ASN A 19 25.46 7.09 -2.85
C ASN A 19 24.55 6.70 -1.69
N LEU A 20 25.11 6.42 -0.51
CA LEU A 20 24.31 6.16 0.71
C LEU A 20 23.40 7.33 1.08
N TRP A 21 23.87 8.57 0.97
CA TRP A 21 23.09 9.77 1.25
C TRP A 21 22.00 9.99 0.20
N ARG A 22 22.29 9.67 -1.07
CA ARG A 22 21.31 9.71 -2.17
C ARG A 22 20.25 8.63 -1.99
N GLU A 23 20.64 7.45 -1.56
CA GLU A 23 19.77 6.31 -1.26
C GLU A 23 18.88 6.63 -0.04
N ALA A 24 19.46 7.16 1.04
CA ALA A 24 18.70 7.64 2.20
C ALA A 24 17.74 8.80 1.87
N LYS A 25 18.13 9.68 0.95
CA LYS A 25 17.29 10.76 0.43
C LYS A 25 16.16 10.23 -0.47
N GLN A 26 16.43 9.20 -1.29
CA GLN A 26 15.43 8.55 -2.14
C GLN A 26 14.44 7.68 -1.34
N GLU A 27 14.93 7.01 -0.30
CA GLU A 27 14.14 6.28 0.70
C GLU A 27 13.27 7.21 1.55
N GLY A 28 13.42 8.53 1.42
CA GLY A 28 12.67 9.54 2.18
C GLY A 28 12.92 9.44 3.69
N PHE A 29 14.06 8.89 4.11
CA PHE A 29 14.40 8.75 5.53
C PHE A 29 14.61 10.12 6.20
N LEU A 30 15.18 11.07 5.45
CA LEU A 30 15.32 12.46 5.91
C LEU A 30 13.97 13.16 6.05
N ASP A 31 13.05 12.93 5.11
CA ASP A 31 11.70 13.49 5.18
C ASP A 31 10.91 12.90 6.36
N ALA A 32 11.15 11.63 6.70
CA ALA A 32 10.55 10.99 7.89
C ALA A 32 11.09 11.52 9.22
N ILE A 33 12.30 12.09 9.27
CA ILE A 33 12.81 12.75 10.49
C ILE A 33 12.11 14.10 10.71
N VAL A 34 11.80 14.79 9.61
CA VAL A 34 11.14 16.11 9.66
C VAL A 34 9.64 15.96 9.93
N ASP A 35 9.00 14.92 9.39
CA ASP A 35 7.59 14.62 9.60
C ASP A 35 7.40 13.48 10.62
N GLY A 36 7.06 13.83 11.85
CA GLY A 36 6.86 12.87 12.94
C GLY A 36 5.76 11.84 12.68
N ASN A 37 4.77 12.15 11.83
CA ASN A 37 3.71 11.20 11.47
C ASN A 37 4.24 10.09 10.54
N LEU A 38 5.13 10.45 9.62
CA LEU A 38 5.80 9.50 8.74
C LEU A 38 6.78 8.60 9.52
N MET A 39 7.44 9.14 10.55
CA MET A 39 8.26 8.33 11.45
C MET A 39 7.43 7.27 12.18
N ALA A 40 6.26 7.65 12.71
CA ALA A 40 5.37 6.73 13.41
C ALA A 40 4.92 5.59 12.50
N THR A 41 4.46 5.88 11.28
CA THR A 41 4.07 4.86 10.31
C THR A 41 5.23 3.92 9.96
N LYS A 42 6.46 4.43 9.84
CA LYS A 42 7.64 3.60 9.56
C LYS A 42 8.04 2.69 10.72
N ILE A 43 7.83 3.11 11.96
CA ILE A 43 7.99 2.26 13.16
C ILE A 43 6.94 1.15 13.17
N HIS A 44 5.69 1.48 12.83
CA HIS A 44 4.59 0.51 12.78
C HIS A 44 4.81 -0.56 11.69
N ASN A 45 5.51 -0.22 10.61
CA ASN A 45 5.88 -1.14 9.54
C ASN A 45 6.82 -2.27 10.02
N ILE A 46 7.51 -2.10 11.15
CA ILE A 46 8.36 -3.15 11.73
C ILE A 46 7.47 -4.29 12.23
N GLY A 47 7.45 -5.38 11.47
CA GLY A 47 6.62 -6.57 11.73
C GLY A 47 5.21 -6.50 11.17
N ALA A 48 4.97 -5.66 10.16
CA ALA A 48 3.71 -5.63 9.42
C ALA A 48 3.80 -6.48 8.13
N THR A 49 2.66 -7.02 7.70
CA THR A 49 2.55 -7.79 6.46
C THR A 49 2.05 -6.86 5.35
N LEU A 50 2.73 -6.88 4.20
CA LEU A 50 2.28 -6.13 3.01
C LEU A 50 1.11 -6.89 2.36
N VAL A 51 -0.06 -6.27 2.31
CA VAL A 51 -1.26 -6.86 1.70
C VAL A 51 -1.30 -6.58 0.20
N GLY A 52 -0.94 -5.36 -0.20
CA GLY A 52 -0.94 -4.99 -1.61
C GLY A 52 -0.43 -3.58 -1.87
N VAL A 53 -0.27 -3.28 -3.16
CA VAL A 53 0.19 -1.98 -3.66
C VAL A 53 -0.80 -1.50 -4.71
N ASP A 54 -1.21 -0.25 -4.59
CA ASP A 54 -2.09 0.40 -5.56
C ASP A 54 -1.32 1.03 -6.72
N ARG A 55 -2.03 1.40 -7.80
CA ARG A 55 -1.52 2.04 -9.01
C ARG A 55 -0.82 3.37 -8.72
N PHE A 56 -1.25 4.09 -7.68
CA PHE A 56 -0.62 5.33 -7.24
C PHE A 56 0.65 5.10 -6.41
N GLY A 57 1.05 3.84 -6.18
CA GLY A 57 2.23 3.49 -5.38
C GLY A 57 1.99 3.52 -3.88
N ASN A 58 0.74 3.63 -3.44
CA ASN A 58 0.35 3.49 -2.04
C ASN A 58 0.45 2.02 -1.61
N LYS A 59 1.05 1.77 -0.45
CA LYS A 59 1.24 0.42 0.10
C LYS A 59 0.32 0.21 1.30
N TYR A 60 -0.34 -0.94 1.34
CA TYR A 60 -1.29 -1.28 2.38
C TYR A 60 -0.73 -2.38 3.26
N TYR A 61 -0.73 -2.13 4.56
CA TYR A 61 -0.14 -3.01 5.55
C TYR A 61 -1.19 -3.48 6.55
N GLU A 62 -1.04 -4.73 6.98
CA GLU A 62 -1.84 -5.34 8.03
C GLU A 62 -0.94 -5.98 9.09
N LYS A 63 -1.30 -5.80 10.37
CA LYS A 63 -0.63 -6.42 11.51
C LYS A 63 -1.66 -6.99 12.47
N LEU A 64 -1.92 -8.29 12.33
CA LEU A 64 -2.87 -9.04 13.14
C LEU A 64 -2.35 -9.32 14.56
N GLU A 65 -1.04 -9.43 14.74
CA GLU A 65 -0.43 -9.78 16.02
C GLU A 65 0.01 -8.56 16.83
N ASN A 66 -0.22 -8.59 18.16
CA ASN A 66 0.27 -7.62 19.14
C ASN A 66 -0.12 -6.15 18.91
N THR A 67 -1.18 -5.88 18.14
CA THR A 67 -1.65 -4.52 17.84
C THR A 67 -3.06 -4.28 18.38
N GLN A 68 -3.32 -3.09 18.91
CA GLN A 68 -4.64 -2.69 19.39
C GLN A 68 -5.69 -2.79 18.28
N PHE A 69 -6.88 -3.30 18.61
CA PHE A 69 -8.00 -3.38 17.69
C PHE A 69 -8.30 -2.00 17.07
N GLY A 70 -8.53 -1.96 15.76
CA GLY A 70 -8.69 -0.71 14.97
C GLY A 70 -7.40 -0.06 14.45
N ARG A 71 -6.20 -0.40 14.97
CA ARG A 71 -4.91 0.14 14.47
C ARG A 71 -4.07 -0.87 13.68
N HIS A 72 -4.66 -2.01 13.35
CA HIS A 72 -3.98 -3.12 12.66
C HIS A 72 -3.87 -2.93 11.15
N ARG A 73 -4.64 -2.01 10.54
CA ARG A 73 -4.57 -1.66 9.11
C ARG A 73 -4.12 -0.22 8.94
N TRP A 74 -3.19 0.03 8.03
CA TRP A 74 -2.79 1.39 7.66
C TRP A 74 -2.24 1.44 6.23
N VAL A 75 -2.09 2.66 5.73
CA VAL A 75 -1.55 2.95 4.40
C VAL A 75 -0.25 3.74 4.53
N GLU A 76 0.77 3.35 3.77
CA GLU A 76 1.96 4.14 3.49
C GLU A 76 1.81 4.76 2.11
N TYR A 77 1.70 6.10 2.06
CA TYR A 77 1.58 6.81 0.79
C TYR A 77 2.90 6.77 0.01
N GLY A 78 2.80 6.64 -1.31
CA GLY A 78 3.96 6.68 -2.20
C GLY A 78 4.65 8.05 -2.21
N ASP A 79 3.86 9.13 -2.14
CA ASP A 79 4.38 10.49 -1.98
C ASP A 79 4.51 10.85 -0.48
N LYS A 80 5.75 11.02 -0.04
CA LYS A 80 6.10 11.33 1.37
C LYS A 80 6.01 12.81 1.71
N LYS A 81 5.95 13.71 0.72
CA LYS A 81 6.00 15.16 0.94
C LYS A 81 4.63 15.81 0.93
N ARG A 82 3.71 15.27 0.13
CA ARG A 82 2.35 15.81 -0.03
C ARG A 82 1.33 14.68 -0.02
N TYR A 83 1.29 13.90 1.05
CA TYR A 83 0.26 12.88 1.21
C TYR A 83 -1.09 13.52 1.59
N ASN A 84 -2.18 12.97 1.05
CA ASN A 84 -3.55 13.35 1.40
C ASN A 84 -4.43 12.10 1.53
N ALA A 85 -5.31 12.08 2.53
CA ALA A 85 -6.27 10.99 2.74
C ALA A 85 -7.15 10.71 1.51
N SER A 86 -7.43 11.72 0.68
CA SER A 86 -8.21 11.57 -0.55
C SER A 86 -7.50 10.81 -1.67
N MET A 87 -6.21 10.49 -1.53
CA MET A 87 -5.44 9.74 -2.53
C MET A 87 -5.66 8.22 -2.46
N VAL A 88 -6.43 7.74 -1.48
CA VAL A 88 -6.82 6.34 -1.36
C VAL A 88 -7.97 6.06 -2.33
N PRO A 89 -7.84 5.10 -3.27
CA PRO A 89 -8.93 4.72 -4.16
C PRO A 89 -10.09 4.06 -3.38
N PRO A 90 -11.31 4.07 -3.94
CA PRO A 90 -12.50 3.56 -3.24
C PRO A 90 -12.41 2.08 -2.88
N GLU A 91 -11.71 1.29 -3.68
CA GLU A 91 -11.53 -0.15 -3.47
C GLU A 91 -10.76 -0.42 -2.17
N TRP A 92 -9.71 0.36 -1.90
CA TRP A 92 -8.91 0.27 -0.68
C TRP A 92 -9.54 1.02 0.50
N HIS A 93 -10.40 2.00 0.24
CA HIS A 93 -11.08 2.77 1.28
C HIS A 93 -11.98 1.88 2.17
N GLY A 94 -12.76 0.98 1.57
CA GLY A 94 -13.62 0.07 2.32
C GLY A 94 -12.86 -0.88 3.24
N TRP A 95 -11.73 -1.42 2.77
CA TRP A 95 -10.86 -2.30 3.53
C TRP A 95 -10.15 -1.59 4.69
N LEU A 96 -9.67 -0.36 4.44
CA LEU A 96 -8.98 0.46 5.44
C LEU A 96 -9.90 0.87 6.60
N HIS A 97 -11.18 1.14 6.31
CA HIS A 97 -12.18 1.57 7.30
C HIS A 97 -12.99 0.42 7.92
N HIS A 98 -12.55 -0.84 7.76
CA HIS A 98 -13.24 -2.02 8.30
C HIS A 98 -14.69 -2.17 7.83
N ILE A 99 -15.05 -1.58 6.69
CA ILE A 99 -16.37 -1.71 6.07
C ILE A 99 -16.47 -3.09 5.41
N THR A 100 -15.38 -3.54 4.80
CA THR A 100 -15.25 -4.87 4.21
C THR A 100 -13.93 -5.52 4.62
N ASP A 101 -13.93 -6.84 4.77
CA ASP A 101 -12.72 -7.64 4.96
C ASP A 101 -12.10 -8.11 3.64
N HIS A 102 -12.78 -7.85 2.52
CA HIS A 102 -12.29 -8.24 1.21
C HIS A 102 -11.21 -7.29 0.72
N THR A 103 -10.12 -7.87 0.21
CA THR A 103 -9.10 -7.11 -0.51
C THR A 103 -9.65 -6.67 -1.87
N PRO A 104 -9.13 -5.59 -2.48
CA PRO A 104 -9.64 -5.09 -3.76
C PRO A 104 -9.57 -6.14 -4.88
N GLU A 105 -8.59 -7.03 -4.85
CA GLU A 105 -8.50 -8.14 -5.80
C GLU A 105 -9.69 -9.09 -5.69
N GLN A 106 -10.15 -9.37 -4.47
CA GLN A 106 -11.36 -10.17 -4.23
C GLN A 106 -12.61 -9.41 -4.69
N VAL A 107 -12.72 -8.12 -4.39
CA VAL A 107 -13.86 -7.28 -4.80
C VAL A 107 -13.99 -7.22 -6.33
N LEU A 108 -12.88 -7.07 -7.05
CA LEU A 108 -12.88 -7.00 -8.51
C LEU A 108 -13.39 -8.31 -9.15
N ILE A 109 -13.02 -9.46 -8.57
CA ILE A 109 -13.51 -10.77 -9.01
C ILE A 109 -15.04 -10.85 -8.85
N TRP A 110 -15.58 -10.43 -7.70
CA TRP A 110 -17.03 -10.43 -7.46
C TRP A 110 -17.79 -9.50 -8.40
N VAL A 111 -17.27 -8.28 -8.65
CA VAL A 111 -17.91 -7.34 -9.58
C VAL A 111 -17.93 -7.89 -11.00
N CYS A 112 -16.83 -8.47 -11.47
CA CYS A 112 -16.76 -9.11 -12.79
C CYS A 112 -17.75 -10.28 -12.91
N ILE A 113 -17.85 -11.14 -11.90
CA ILE A 113 -18.81 -12.25 -11.88
C ILE A 113 -20.25 -11.73 -11.90
N LEU A 114 -20.58 -10.73 -11.10
CA LEU A 114 -21.94 -10.17 -11.04
C LEU A 114 -22.33 -9.49 -12.37
N VAL A 115 -21.43 -8.73 -12.99
CA VAL A 115 -21.67 -8.11 -14.31
C VAL A 115 -21.85 -9.18 -15.38
N HIS A 116 -21.05 -10.25 -15.35
CA HIS A 116 -21.17 -11.36 -16.29
C HIS A 116 -22.50 -12.10 -16.14
N LEU A 117 -22.90 -12.43 -14.90
CA LEU A 117 -24.18 -13.09 -14.60
C LEU A 117 -25.37 -12.21 -14.98
N ALA A 118 -25.30 -10.90 -14.74
CA ALA A 118 -26.34 -9.96 -15.17
C ALA A 118 -26.45 -9.86 -16.69
N CYS A 119 -25.33 -9.92 -17.41
CA CYS A 119 -25.31 -9.92 -18.88
C CYS A 119 -25.87 -11.23 -19.48
N ILE A 120 -25.64 -12.37 -18.83
CA ILE A 120 -26.26 -13.65 -19.24
C ILE A 120 -27.78 -13.59 -19.05
N SER A 121 -28.25 -13.04 -17.93
CA SER A 121 -29.68 -12.89 -17.60
C SER A 121 -30.45 -12.03 -18.60
N THR A 122 -29.87 -10.94 -19.11
CA THR A 122 -30.53 -10.04 -20.08
C THR A 122 -30.54 -10.58 -21.51
N ARG A 123 -29.73 -11.60 -21.82
CA ARG A 123 -29.70 -12.23 -23.16
C ARG A 123 -30.80 -13.27 -23.37
N SER A 124 -31.54 -13.64 -22.32
CA SER A 124 -32.58 -14.68 -22.34
C SER A 124 -34.02 -14.17 -22.36
N TRP A 125 -34.26 -12.85 -22.40
CA TRP A 125 -35.60 -12.30 -22.58
C TRP A 125 -35.85 -12.00 -24.07
N PRO A 126 -36.70 -12.76 -24.79
CA PRO A 126 -37.18 -12.32 -26.08
C PRO A 126 -38.03 -11.07 -25.83
N ILE A 127 -37.66 -9.97 -26.48
CA ILE A 127 -38.39 -8.71 -26.45
C ILE A 127 -39.70 -8.94 -27.24
N SER A 128 -40.74 -9.48 -26.61
CA SER A 128 -42.11 -9.46 -27.14
C SER A 128 -42.74 -8.14 -26.73
N LEU A 129 -42.44 -7.10 -27.51
CA LEU A 129 -43.06 -5.78 -27.43
C LEU A 129 -44.37 -5.83 -28.23
N ASP A 130 -45.39 -6.49 -27.67
CA ASP A 130 -46.77 -6.38 -28.16
C ASP A 130 -47.40 -5.14 -27.51
N TRP A 131 -47.44 -4.06 -28.30
CA TRP A 131 -48.23 -2.86 -28.01
C TRP A 131 -49.72 -3.20 -28.10
N VAL A 132 -50.45 -3.00 -26.99
CA VAL A 132 -51.91 -2.79 -26.94
C VAL A 132 -52.16 -1.38 -26.45
#